data_AF-A0A972WY77-F1
#
_entry.id   AF-A0A972WY77-F1
#
_cell.length_a   1.000
_cell.length_b   1.000
_cell.length_c   1.000
_cell.angle_alpha   90.00
_cell.angle_beta   90.00
_cell.angle_gamma   90.00
#
_symmetry.space_group_name_H-M   'P 1'
#
loop_
_entity.id
_entity.type
_entity.pdbx_description
1 polymer ?
#
loop_
_entity_poly.entity_id
_entity_poly.type
_entity_poly.pdbx_seq_one_letter_code
_entity_poly.pdbx_strand_id
1 'polypeptide(L)'
;MAKETKQTTDWTKANDMSVASMASLNGSLVETMSETFQGYVNGLSAVHQEMTDFISGRLRRDAAFGHIFCSCKTWTEAASLQQEWAQQAAQDYLEETQRLTELGQKVMQENSQTLAERTRPLATRNGSQAPSE
;
A
#
# COMPACT_ATOMS: atom_id res chain seq x y z
N MET A 1 3.35 -42.90 48.34
CA MET A 1 3.36 -42.97 46.87
C MET A 1 2.31 -42.03 46.25
N ALA A 2 2.37 -40.71 46.53
CA ALA A 2 1.36 -39.75 46.05
C ALA A 2 1.95 -38.42 45.55
N LYS A 3 3.29 -38.31 45.44
CA LYS A 3 3.97 -37.08 45.02
C LYS A 3 4.42 -37.09 43.55
N GLU A 4 4.50 -38.25 42.89
CA GLU A 4 4.93 -38.33 41.49
C GLU A 4 3.83 -37.99 40.48
N THR A 5 2.55 -38.08 40.85
CA THR A 5 1.44 -37.87 39.89
C THR A 5 1.14 -36.40 39.58
N LYS A 6 1.60 -35.46 40.42
CA LYS A 6 1.34 -34.03 40.20
C LYS A 6 2.28 -33.41 39.17
N GLN A 7 3.54 -33.85 39.13
CA GLN A 7 4.56 -33.23 38.30
C GLN A 7 4.33 -33.51 36.80
N THR A 8 3.78 -34.66 36.44
CA THR A 8 3.53 -35.02 35.03
C THR A 8 2.38 -34.24 34.40
N THR A 9 1.43 -33.76 35.20
CA THR A 9 0.20 -33.12 34.71
C THR A 9 0.41 -31.62 34.42
N ASP A 10 1.38 -30.99 35.09
CA ASP A 10 1.71 -29.57 34.89
C ASP A 10 2.54 -29.33 33.62
N TRP A 11 3.46 -30.24 33.27
CA TRP A 11 4.28 -30.11 32.05
C TRP A 11 3.46 -30.23 30.76
N THR A 12 2.46 -31.11 30.73
CA THR A 12 1.56 -31.24 29.57
C THR A 12 0.68 -30.02 29.38
N LYS A 13 0.15 -29.42 30.46
CA LYS A 13 -0.64 -28.18 30.37
C LYS A 13 0.17 -26.98 29.90
N ALA A 14 1.40 -26.83 30.38
CA ALA A 14 2.29 -25.76 29.94
C ALA A 14 2.65 -25.88 28.44
N ASN A 15 2.84 -27.12 27.97
CA ASN A 15 3.17 -27.39 26.57
C ASN A 15 1.96 -27.18 25.64
N ASP A 16 0.76 -27.62 26.03
CA ASP A 16 -0.48 -27.39 25.27
C ASP A 16 -0.81 -25.90 25.13
N MET A 17 -0.58 -25.12 26.20
CA MET A 17 -0.82 -23.68 26.18
C MET A 17 0.19 -22.93 25.28
N SER A 18 1.44 -23.43 25.20
CA SER A 18 2.46 -22.91 24.29
C SER A 18 2.12 -23.19 22.82
N VAL A 19 1.72 -24.43 22.51
CA VAL A 19 1.34 -24.83 21.13
C VAL A 19 0.06 -24.13 20.67
N ALA A 20 -0.96 -24.02 21.53
CA ALA A 20 -2.18 -23.28 21.22
C ALA A 20 -1.93 -21.77 21.06
N SER A 21 -1.00 -21.21 21.83
CA SER A 21 -0.60 -19.80 21.67
C SER A 21 0.22 -19.57 20.39
N MET A 22 1.10 -20.50 20.00
CA MET A 22 1.83 -20.40 18.72
C MET A 22 0.90 -20.62 17.52
N ALA A 23 -0.04 -21.57 17.61
CA ALA A 23 -1.02 -21.83 16.55
C ALA A 23 -1.98 -20.65 16.34
N SER A 24 -2.44 -20.00 17.43
CA SER A 24 -3.29 -18.81 17.33
C SER A 24 -2.54 -17.57 16.84
N LEU A 25 -1.27 -17.40 17.22
CA LEU A 25 -0.40 -16.35 16.67
C LEU A 25 -0.12 -16.56 15.17
N ASN A 26 0.08 -17.79 14.73
CA ASN A 26 0.32 -18.10 13.32
C ASN A 26 -0.89 -17.75 12.44
N GLY A 27 -2.11 -18.03 12.90
CA GLY A 27 -3.33 -17.69 12.15
C GLY A 27 -3.50 -16.19 11.94
N SER A 28 -3.48 -15.40 13.03
CA SER A 28 -3.67 -13.95 12.95
C SER A 28 -2.54 -13.22 12.23
N LEU A 29 -1.30 -13.73 12.35
CA LEU A 29 -0.15 -13.16 11.67
C LEU A 29 -0.21 -13.42 10.15
N VAL A 30 -0.53 -14.65 9.74
CA VAL A 30 -0.68 -15.01 8.32
C VAL A 30 -1.84 -14.23 7.69
N GLU A 31 -2.96 -14.07 8.40
CA GLU A 31 -4.10 -13.27 7.93
C GLU A 31 -3.72 -11.80 7.75
N THR A 32 -3.08 -11.19 8.75
CA THR A 32 -2.61 -9.80 8.68
C THR A 32 -1.60 -9.60 7.54
N MET A 33 -0.69 -10.56 7.34
CA MET A 33 0.30 -10.51 6.26
C MET A 33 -0.36 -10.65 4.89
N SER A 34 -1.36 -11.53 4.75
CA SER A 34 -2.13 -11.70 3.52
C SER A 34 -2.95 -10.45 3.19
N GLU A 35 -3.62 -9.84 4.17
CA GLU A 35 -4.36 -8.59 4.00
C GLU A 35 -3.44 -7.43 3.59
N THR A 36 -2.30 -7.29 4.28
CA THR A 36 -1.29 -6.26 3.96
C THR A 36 -0.73 -6.45 2.55
N PHE A 37 -0.44 -7.70 2.16
CA PHE A 37 0.01 -8.01 0.81
C PHE A 37 -1.05 -7.67 -0.24
N GLN A 38 -2.33 -8.00 0.03
CA GLN A 38 -3.43 -7.65 -0.85
C GLN A 38 -3.58 -6.13 -1.00
N GLY A 39 -3.47 -5.37 0.10
CA GLY A 39 -3.48 -3.90 0.07
C GLY A 39 -2.34 -3.32 -0.77
N TYR A 40 -1.14 -3.86 -0.62
CA TYR A 40 0.03 -3.47 -1.43
C TYR A 40 -0.16 -3.78 -2.92
N VAL A 41 -0.64 -4.97 -3.28
CA VAL A 41 -0.91 -5.37 -4.68
C VAL A 41 -1.99 -4.48 -5.29
N ASN A 42 -3.08 -4.21 -4.57
CA ASN A 42 -4.14 -3.32 -5.02
C ASN A 42 -3.60 -1.89 -5.24
N GLY A 43 -2.77 -1.41 -4.31
CA GLY A 43 -2.11 -0.11 -4.40
C GLY A 43 -1.22 0.03 -5.63
N LEU A 44 -0.35 -0.97 -5.87
CA LEU A 44 0.50 -1.02 -7.06
C LEU A 44 -0.33 -1.06 -8.35
N SER A 45 -1.41 -1.84 -8.36
CA SER A 45 -2.31 -1.91 -9.51
C SER A 45 -2.96 -0.56 -9.79
N ALA A 46 -3.36 0.19 -8.76
CA ALA A 46 -3.93 1.53 -8.93
C ALA A 46 -2.90 2.52 -9.50
N VAL A 47 -1.66 2.50 -9.02
CA VAL A 47 -0.57 3.32 -9.58
C VAL A 47 -0.30 2.97 -11.04
N HIS A 48 -0.27 1.68 -11.38
CA HIS A 48 -0.03 1.24 -12.76
C HIS A 48 -1.17 1.65 -13.71
N GLN A 49 -2.40 1.60 -13.23
CA GLN A 49 -3.58 2.06 -13.97
C GLN A 49 -3.49 3.56 -14.24
N GLU A 50 -3.21 4.39 -13.23
CA GLU A 50 -3.08 5.84 -13.39
C GLU A 50 -1.98 6.18 -14.41
N MET A 51 -0.80 5.54 -14.31
CA MET A 51 0.27 5.74 -15.29
C MET A 51 -0.15 5.38 -16.73
N THR A 52 -0.90 4.29 -16.91
CA THR A 52 -1.37 3.86 -18.23
C THR A 52 -2.38 4.84 -18.81
N ASP A 53 -3.29 5.34 -17.96
CA ASP A 53 -4.29 6.34 -18.34
C ASP A 53 -3.63 7.67 -18.70
N PHE A 54 -2.63 8.10 -17.92
CA PHE A 54 -1.82 9.28 -18.23
C PHE A 54 -1.09 9.16 -19.57
N ILE A 55 -0.35 8.06 -19.79
CA ILE A 55 0.37 7.83 -21.05
C ILE A 55 -0.59 7.82 -22.22
N SER A 56 -1.71 7.12 -22.10
CA SER A 56 -2.73 7.05 -23.15
C SER A 56 -3.33 8.43 -23.45
N GLY A 57 -3.62 9.21 -22.41
CA GLY A 57 -4.12 10.58 -22.53
C GLY A 57 -3.11 11.51 -23.19
N ARG A 58 -1.83 11.41 -22.83
CA ARG A 58 -0.74 12.23 -23.37
C ARG A 58 -0.50 11.92 -24.85
N LEU A 59 -0.46 10.64 -25.22
CA LEU A 59 -0.30 10.19 -26.61
C LEU A 59 -1.43 10.68 -27.51
N ARG A 60 -2.69 10.64 -27.02
CA ARG A 60 -3.84 11.17 -27.78
C ARG A 60 -3.70 12.67 -28.03
N ARG A 61 -3.25 13.43 -27.04
CA ARG A 61 -3.02 14.87 -27.16
C ARG A 61 -1.84 15.20 -28.08
N ASP A 62 -0.77 14.42 -28.02
CA ASP A 62 0.36 14.55 -28.96
C ASP A 62 -0.05 14.27 -30.39
N ALA A 63 -0.86 13.24 -30.63
CA ALA A 63 -1.39 12.96 -31.96
C ALA A 63 -2.28 14.10 -32.48
N ALA A 64 -3.14 14.66 -31.62
CA ALA A 64 -3.96 15.81 -31.96
C ALA A 64 -3.12 17.06 -32.27
N PHE A 65 -2.10 17.35 -31.44
CA PHE A 65 -1.13 18.41 -31.70
C PHE A 65 -0.45 18.21 -33.05
N GLY A 66 0.08 17.02 -33.34
CA GLY A 66 0.75 16.73 -34.61
C GLY A 66 -0.16 16.95 -35.82
N HIS A 67 -1.42 16.54 -35.73
CA HIS A 67 -2.41 16.78 -36.78
C HIS A 67 -2.65 18.27 -37.03
N ILE A 68 -2.85 19.06 -35.96
CA ILE A 68 -3.08 20.51 -36.07
C ILE A 68 -1.80 21.20 -36.57
N PHE A 69 -0.63 20.80 -36.07
CA PHE A 69 0.67 21.35 -36.45
C PHE A 69 0.94 21.18 -37.95
N CYS A 70 0.64 20.02 -38.53
CA CYS A 70 0.75 19.80 -39.98
C CYS A 70 -0.23 20.64 -40.82
N SER A 71 -1.28 21.19 -40.20
CA SER A 71 -2.27 22.05 -40.88
C SER A 71 -1.92 23.55 -40.81
N CYS A 72 -0.91 23.94 -40.02
CA CYS A 72 -0.46 25.32 -39.91
C CYS A 72 0.08 25.83 -41.26
N LYS A 73 -0.35 27.04 -41.64
CA LYS A 73 0.06 27.69 -42.90
C LYS A 73 1.27 28.60 -42.73
N THR A 74 1.59 28.96 -41.49
CA THR A 74 2.68 29.86 -41.15
C THR A 74 3.49 29.36 -39.96
N TRP A 75 4.76 29.81 -39.89
CA TRP A 75 5.62 29.53 -38.75
C TRP A 75 5.11 30.16 -37.45
N THR A 76 4.43 31.31 -37.53
CA THR A 76 3.85 31.97 -36.36
C THR A 76 2.72 31.13 -35.75
N GLU A 77 1.84 30.57 -36.57
CA GLU A 77 0.79 29.64 -36.11
C GLU A 77 1.39 28.40 -35.44
N ALA A 78 2.40 27.80 -36.08
CA ALA A 78 3.10 26.64 -35.54
C ALA A 78 3.78 26.94 -34.20
N ALA A 79 4.44 28.10 -34.07
CA ALA A 79 5.09 28.53 -32.84
C ALA A 79 4.09 28.77 -31.70
N SER A 80 2.96 29.42 -31.98
CA SER A 80 1.89 29.63 -30.99
C SER A 80 1.30 28.30 -30.52
N LEU A 81 1.04 27.36 -31.44
CA LEU A 81 0.55 26.03 -31.11
C LEU A 81 1.55 25.23 -30.27
N GLN A 82 2.84 25.31 -30.61
CA GLN A 82 3.90 24.65 -29.84
C GLN A 82 4.02 25.22 -28.42
N GLN A 83 3.88 26.54 -28.26
CA GLN A 83 3.89 27.17 -26.95
C GLN A 83 2.71 26.70 -26.09
N GLU A 84 1.50 26.66 -26.66
CA GLU A 84 0.30 26.18 -25.97
C GLU A 84 0.46 24.71 -25.57
N TRP A 85 0.89 23.86 -26.49
CA TRP A 85 1.17 22.45 -26.23
C TRP A 85 2.19 22.27 -25.09
N ALA A 86 3.28 23.06 -25.09
CA ALA A 86 4.30 22.97 -24.07
C ALA A 86 3.78 23.36 -22.67
N GLN A 87 2.94 24.40 -22.60
CA GLN A 87 2.29 24.82 -21.35
C GLN A 87 1.34 23.75 -20.83
N GLN A 88 0.49 23.19 -21.71
CA GLN A 88 -0.43 22.11 -21.34
C GLN A 88 0.33 20.87 -20.88
N ALA A 89 1.36 20.45 -21.61
CA ALA A 89 2.18 19.30 -21.23
C ALA A 89 2.83 19.50 -19.86
N ALA A 90 3.36 20.70 -19.57
CA ALA A 90 3.95 20.99 -18.26
C ALA A 90 2.90 20.89 -17.14
N GLN A 91 1.70 21.42 -17.36
CA GLN A 91 0.60 21.32 -16.40
C GLN A 91 0.18 19.86 -16.17
N ASP A 92 0.05 19.07 -17.24
CA ASP A 92 -0.29 17.66 -17.16
C ASP A 92 0.68 16.86 -16.30
N TYR A 93 1.99 17.05 -16.49
CA TYR A 93 3.00 16.35 -15.70
C TYR A 93 2.97 16.76 -14.22
N LEU A 94 2.69 18.03 -13.93
CA LEU A 94 2.56 18.50 -12.55
C LEU A 94 1.33 17.89 -11.88
N GLU A 95 0.18 17.90 -12.54
CA GLU A 95 -1.06 17.29 -12.03
C GLU A 95 -0.89 15.78 -11.84
N GLU A 96 -0.28 15.09 -12.79
CA GLU A 96 -0.02 13.65 -12.70
C GLU A 96 0.93 13.33 -11.53
N THR A 97 1.99 14.12 -11.35
CA THR A 97 2.92 13.94 -10.23
C THR A 97 2.20 14.07 -8.89
N GLN A 98 1.26 15.02 -8.78
CA GLN A 98 0.45 15.17 -7.57
C GLN A 98 -0.43 13.94 -7.33
N ARG A 99 -1.13 13.45 -8.36
CA ARG A 99 -1.98 12.24 -8.25
C ARG A 99 -1.19 11.00 -7.87
N LEU A 100 -0.04 10.76 -8.51
CA LEU A 100 0.83 9.63 -8.18
C LEU A 100 1.35 9.73 -6.74
N THR A 101 1.65 10.94 -6.27
CA THR A 101 2.05 11.19 -4.87
C THR A 101 0.91 10.88 -3.91
N GLU A 102 -0.32 11.33 -4.20
CA GLU A 102 -1.50 11.03 -3.40
C GLU A 102 -1.80 9.53 -3.34
N LEU A 103 -1.72 8.83 -4.48
CA LEU A 103 -1.86 7.37 -4.55
C LEU A 103 -0.78 6.68 -3.69
N GLY A 104 0.48 7.10 -3.81
CA GLY A 104 1.57 6.56 -3.00
C GLY A 104 1.35 6.75 -1.50
N GLN A 105 0.90 7.94 -1.08
CA GLN A 105 0.56 8.22 0.32
C GLN A 105 -0.59 7.35 0.81
N LYS A 106 -1.63 7.17 -0.01
CA LYS A 106 -2.78 6.32 0.33
C LYS A 106 -2.34 4.87 0.56
N VAL A 107 -1.52 4.32 -0.33
CA VAL A 107 -0.97 2.96 -0.19
C VAL A 107 -0.14 2.83 1.09
N MET A 108 0.69 3.82 1.43
CA MET A 108 1.45 3.79 2.68
C MET A 108 0.54 3.88 3.91
N GLN A 109 -0.45 4.76 3.90
CA GLN A 109 -1.35 4.98 5.04
C GLN A 109 -2.20 3.75 5.33
N GLU A 110 -2.86 3.18 4.32
CA GLU A 110 -3.73 2.00 4.47
C GLU A 110 -2.96 0.80 5.02
N ASN A 111 -1.72 0.59 4.55
CA ASN A 111 -0.88 -0.51 5.03
C ASN A 111 -0.31 -0.24 6.44
N SER A 112 0.07 1.00 6.76
CA SER A 112 0.62 1.33 8.08
C SER A 112 -0.43 1.29 9.21
N GLN A 113 -1.68 1.70 8.92
CA GLN A 113 -2.79 1.63 9.87
C GLN A 113 -3.14 0.17 10.20
N THR A 114 -3.20 -0.70 9.19
CA THR A 114 -3.45 -2.14 9.36
C THR A 114 -2.44 -2.79 10.31
N LEU A 115 -1.17 -2.42 10.20
CA LEU A 115 -0.09 -2.89 11.09
C LEU A 115 -0.20 -2.30 12.51
N ALA A 116 -0.47 -1.00 12.65
CA ALA A 116 -0.49 -0.31 13.94
C ALA A 116 -1.71 -0.69 14.80
N GLU A 117 -2.89 -0.84 14.20
CA GLU A 117 -4.12 -1.17 14.92
C GLU A 117 -4.09 -2.60 15.49
N ARG A 118 -3.46 -3.54 14.79
CA ARG A 118 -3.46 -4.96 15.17
C ARG A 118 -2.26 -5.41 16.02
N THR A 119 -1.18 -4.63 16.07
CA THR A 119 -0.07 -4.85 17.04
C THR A 119 -0.38 -4.27 18.43
N ARG A 120 -1.26 -3.27 18.51
CA ARG A 120 -1.71 -2.64 19.77
C ARG A 120 -2.26 -3.62 20.83
N PRO A 121 -3.12 -4.61 20.50
CA PRO A 121 -3.62 -5.58 21.49
C PRO A 121 -2.57 -6.58 22.00
N LEU A 122 -1.44 -6.76 21.31
CA LEU A 122 -0.35 -7.64 21.78
C LEU A 122 0.55 -6.94 22.81
N ALA A 123 0.74 -5.61 22.68
CA ALA A 123 1.54 -4.81 23.61
C ALA A 123 0.87 -4.65 24.99
N THR A 124 -0.45 -4.51 25.03
CA THR A 124 -1.20 -4.37 26.31
C THR A 124 -1.34 -5.68 27.07
N ARG A 125 -1.32 -6.84 26.40
CA ARG A 125 -1.43 -8.16 27.05
C ARG A 125 -0.15 -8.57 27.79
N ASN A 126 1.03 -8.20 27.29
CA ASN A 126 2.31 -8.47 27.96
C ASN A 126 2.66 -7.50 29.10
N GLY A 127 2.01 -6.33 29.17
CA GLY A 127 2.25 -5.34 30.23
C GLY A 127 1.50 -5.58 31.56
N SER A 128 0.55 -6.51 31.61
CA SER A 128 -0.31 -6.74 32.78
C SER A 128 0.08 -7.94 33.65
N GLN A 129 1.22 -8.59 33.37
CA GLN A 129 1.82 -9.61 34.25
C GLN A 129 3.16 -9.11 34.81
N ALA A 130 3.13 -8.00 35.56
CA ALA A 130 4.20 -7.72 36.51
C ALA A 130 3.87 -8.46 37.82
N PRO A 131 4.74 -9.34 38.34
CA PRO A 131 4.50 -10.01 39.62
C PRO A 131 4.55 -8.96 40.73
N SER A 132 3.46 -8.82 41.47
CA SER A 132 3.44 -8.13 42.75
C SER A 132 4.24 -8.96 43.76
N GLU A 133 5.42 -8.48 44.12
CA GLU A 133 6.21 -8.93 45.28
C GLU A 133 5.52 -8.58 46.61
#